data_AF-A0A9Q1F2M4-F1
#
_entry.id   AF-A0A9Q1F2M4-F1
#
_cell.length_a   1.000
_cell.length_b   1.000
_cell.length_c   1.000
_cell.angle_alpha   90.00
_cell.angle_beta   90.00
_cell.angle_gamma   90.00
#
_symmetry.space_group_name_H-M   'P 1'
#
loop_
_entity.id
_entity.type
_entity.pdbx_description
1 polymer ?
#
loop_
_entity_poly.entity_id
_entity_poly.type
_entity_poly.pdbx_seq_one_letter_code
_entity_poly.pdbx_strand_id
1 'polypeptide(L)'
;MFGRNLEPVMLFINEFEPEFPCDPLAGLQNCAATGYEKYYLMCSLTHNGRNLFKPIQSKKVYKSFYYHIKWDELVQFPIAVALLPLESILSFSLYGILNQNASGSPDSNKPRKPPELLGRVSMPLFNFRGVLAHGSQLLSLWSFPSPTLGGTVGRRRTQGARTILQVDFPSSAVDVLYVGPQPVSLPDPQSLEPLDPDLKKRVERLCRRASALGLTRSDRLLLWDKRLHCRAYVHSLPKVLASAPSWDWGSMGEIHALLHHWPALWYLSVQTFYSHNRGLHIRAPLL
;
A
#
# COMPACT_ATOMS: atom_id res chain seq x y z
N MET A 1 -11.30 24.95 15.72
CA MET A 1 -11.81 23.60 16.06
C MET A 1 -11.53 22.68 14.89
N PHE A 2 -10.41 21.95 14.90
CA PHE A 2 -10.15 20.96 13.86
C PHE A 2 -10.82 19.66 14.26
N GLY A 3 -12.04 19.44 13.75
CA GLY A 3 -12.72 18.17 13.87
C GLY A 3 -11.81 17.09 13.28
N ARG A 4 -11.34 16.17 14.12
CA ARG A 4 -10.78 14.91 13.61
C ARG A 4 -11.87 14.33 12.73
N ASN A 5 -11.62 14.19 11.44
CA ASN A 5 -12.62 13.64 10.54
C ASN A 5 -12.79 12.16 10.93
N LEU A 6 -13.80 11.88 11.74
CA LEU A 6 -14.10 10.56 12.30
C LEU A 6 -14.76 9.65 11.27
N GLU A 7 -15.01 10.18 10.07
CA GLU A 7 -15.63 9.43 9.00
C GLU A 7 -14.70 8.33 8.47
N PRO A 8 -15.28 7.19 8.08
CA PRO A 8 -14.55 6.09 7.47
C PRO A 8 -14.04 6.49 6.08
N VAL A 9 -12.97 5.83 5.60
CA VAL A 9 -12.58 5.98 4.18
C VAL A 9 -13.69 5.40 3.31
N MET A 10 -14.34 6.28 2.56
CA MET A 10 -15.38 5.96 1.60
C MET A 10 -14.84 6.13 0.19
N LEU A 11 -15.21 5.21 -0.70
CA LEU A 11 -14.86 5.22 -2.12
C LEU A 11 -16.08 4.77 -2.91
N PHE A 12 -16.49 5.56 -3.88
CA PHE A 12 -17.48 5.13 -4.84
C PHE A 12 -16.77 4.59 -6.08
N ILE A 13 -17.03 3.33 -6.42
CA ILE A 13 -16.48 2.70 -7.62
C ILE A 13 -17.49 2.91 -8.74
N ASN A 14 -17.15 3.74 -9.72
CA ASN A 14 -18.04 4.03 -10.84
C ASN A 14 -17.89 2.99 -11.94
N GLU A 15 -16.92 3.22 -12.82
CA GLU A 15 -16.88 2.59 -14.11
C GLU A 15 -15.49 2.12 -14.49
N PHE A 16 -15.52 1.13 -15.35
CA PHE A 16 -14.38 0.48 -15.94
C PHE A 16 -14.55 0.52 -17.46
N GLU A 17 -13.56 1.09 -18.13
CA GLU A 17 -13.46 1.07 -19.58
C GLU A 17 -12.22 0.30 -19.98
N PRO A 18 -12.37 -0.91 -20.54
CA PRO A 18 -11.25 -1.59 -21.14
C PRO A 18 -11.07 -1.09 -22.57
N GLU A 19 -9.96 -0.39 -22.84
CA GLU A 19 -9.54 -0.18 -24.22
C GLU A 19 -9.13 -1.54 -24.79
N PHE A 20 -10.01 -2.21 -25.53
CA PHE A 20 -9.61 -3.34 -26.36
C PHE A 20 -9.42 -2.83 -27.78
N PRO A 21 -8.24 -3.02 -28.41
CA PRO A 21 -8.13 -2.75 -29.84
C PRO A 21 -9.00 -3.75 -30.59
N CYS A 22 -10.24 -3.36 -30.90
CA CYS A 22 -11.10 -4.08 -31.83
C CYS A 22 -10.87 -3.47 -33.21
N ASP A 23 -10.28 -4.26 -34.11
CA ASP A 23 -10.07 -3.89 -35.51
C ASP A 23 -11.45 -3.79 -36.19
N PRO A 24 -11.91 -2.61 -36.66
CA PRO A 24 -13.28 -2.43 -37.16
C PRO A 24 -13.57 -3.23 -38.45
N LEU A 25 -12.53 -3.78 -39.08
CA LEU A 25 -12.63 -4.62 -40.29
C LEU A 25 -12.75 -6.13 -39.99
N ALA A 26 -12.49 -6.56 -38.75
CA ALA A 26 -12.68 -7.95 -38.34
C ALA A 26 -14.07 -8.10 -37.72
N GLY A 27 -15.06 -8.43 -38.56
CA GLY A 27 -16.45 -8.57 -38.15
C GLY A 27 -16.62 -9.31 -36.83
N LEU A 28 -17.24 -8.64 -35.85
CA LEU A 28 -17.94 -9.08 -34.61
C LEU A 28 -17.49 -10.32 -33.80
N GLN A 29 -16.38 -10.99 -34.12
CA GLN A 29 -16.12 -12.34 -33.60
C GLN A 29 -14.76 -12.55 -32.93
N ASN A 30 -13.85 -11.56 -32.86
CA ASN A 30 -12.48 -11.84 -32.37
C ASN A 30 -11.83 -10.78 -31.47
N CYS A 31 -12.58 -10.12 -30.59
CA CYS A 31 -11.96 -9.44 -29.44
C CYS A 31 -11.82 -10.48 -28.31
N ALA A 32 -10.61 -11.03 -28.12
CA ALA A 32 -10.24 -12.07 -27.14
C ALA A 32 -10.46 -11.71 -25.65
N ALA A 33 -11.28 -10.70 -25.36
CA ALA A 33 -11.66 -10.19 -24.06
C ALA A 33 -13.11 -10.54 -23.65
N THR A 34 -13.68 -11.59 -24.24
CA THR A 34 -15.09 -11.99 -24.09
C THR A 34 -15.31 -13.21 -23.20
N GLY A 35 -14.25 -13.79 -22.61
CA GLY A 35 -14.36 -15.04 -21.85
C GLY A 35 -14.94 -14.94 -20.44
N TYR A 36 -14.95 -13.75 -19.82
CA TYR A 36 -15.44 -13.57 -18.45
C TYR A 36 -16.90 -13.10 -18.41
N GLU A 37 -17.69 -13.79 -17.61
CA GLU A 37 -19.12 -13.51 -17.37
C GLU A 37 -19.31 -12.45 -16.28
N LYS A 38 -18.49 -12.52 -15.24
CA LYS A 38 -18.60 -11.67 -14.04
C LYS A 38 -17.26 -11.07 -13.68
N TYR A 39 -17.31 -9.88 -13.11
CA TYR A 39 -16.15 -9.13 -12.65
C TYR A 39 -16.37 -8.67 -11.21
N TYR A 40 -15.29 -8.56 -10.45
CA TYR A 40 -15.31 -7.90 -9.13
C TYR A 40 -13.94 -7.28 -8.85
N LEU A 41 -13.92 -6.31 -7.94
CA LEU A 41 -12.71 -5.66 -7.45
C LEU A 41 -12.40 -6.14 -6.03
N MET A 42 -11.12 -6.36 -5.77
CA MET A 42 -10.59 -6.41 -4.41
C MET A 42 -9.95 -5.07 -4.10
N CYS A 43 -10.48 -4.39 -3.09
CA CYS A 43 -9.99 -3.11 -2.58
C CYS A 43 -9.19 -3.36 -1.31
N SER A 44 -7.96 -2.87 -1.24
CA SER A 44 -7.12 -3.01 -0.04
C SER A 44 -6.47 -1.70 0.32
N LEU A 45 -6.41 -1.41 1.62
CA LEU A 45 -5.67 -0.28 2.17
C LEU A 45 -4.46 -0.82 2.94
N THR A 46 -3.28 -0.33 2.58
CA THR A 46 -2.01 -0.88 3.08
C THR A 46 -1.11 0.22 3.65
N HIS A 47 -0.32 -0.16 4.65
CA HIS A 47 0.77 0.63 5.21
C HIS A 47 2.00 -0.27 5.32
N ASN A 48 3.14 0.17 4.81
CA ASN A 48 4.40 -0.59 4.81
C ASN A 48 4.27 -2.01 4.24
N GLY A 49 3.44 -2.18 3.21
CA GLY A 49 3.20 -3.47 2.55
C GLY A 49 2.26 -4.42 3.32
N ARG A 50 1.70 -4.00 4.45
CA ARG A 50 0.72 -4.77 5.23
C ARG A 50 -0.66 -4.17 5.09
N ASN A 51 -1.67 -5.03 5.00
CA ASN A 51 -3.06 -4.61 5.03
C ASN A 51 -3.40 -3.98 6.39
N LEU A 52 -3.97 -2.77 6.38
CA LEU A 52 -4.52 -2.15 7.59
C LEU A 52 -5.78 -2.89 8.06
N PHE A 53 -6.57 -3.39 7.09
CA PHE A 53 -7.79 -4.16 7.33
C PHE A 53 -7.93 -5.28 6.30
N LYS A 54 -8.82 -6.24 6.57
CA LYS A 54 -9.16 -7.27 5.59
C LYS A 54 -9.58 -6.61 4.27
N PRO A 55 -8.99 -6.98 3.13
CA PRO A 55 -9.39 -6.45 1.83
C PRO A 55 -10.90 -6.63 1.60
N ILE A 56 -11.52 -5.59 1.05
CA ILE A 56 -12.96 -5.54 0.79
C ILE A 56 -13.19 -5.98 -0.64
N GLN A 57 -14.07 -6.96 -0.82
CA GLN A 57 -14.50 -7.38 -2.14
C GLN A 57 -15.75 -6.59 -2.52
N SER A 58 -15.76 -6.01 -3.72
CA SER A 58 -16.97 -5.41 -4.28
C SER A 58 -18.02 -6.49 -4.60
N LYS A 59 -19.23 -6.03 -4.95
CA LYS A 59 -20.22 -6.87 -5.63
C LYS A 59 -19.68 -7.39 -6.96
N LYS A 60 -20.20 -8.54 -7.36
CA LYS A 60 -19.92 -9.13 -8.67
C LYS A 60 -20.87 -8.51 -9.69
N VAL A 61 -20.32 -7.96 -10.76
CA VAL A 61 -21.07 -7.31 -11.83
C VAL A 61 -20.88 -8.07 -13.14
N TYR A 62 -21.91 -8.04 -13.98
CA TYR A 62 -21.90 -8.70 -15.28
C TYR A 62 -21.36 -7.76 -16.34
N LYS A 63 -20.84 -8.33 -17.42
CA LYS A 63 -20.50 -7.56 -18.62
C LYS A 63 -21.77 -6.90 -19.17
N SER A 64 -21.78 -5.57 -19.28
CA SER A 64 -22.83 -4.84 -19.98
C SER A 64 -22.64 -4.90 -21.50
N PHE A 65 -23.70 -4.67 -22.26
CA PHE A 65 -23.67 -4.63 -23.73
C PHE A 65 -22.76 -3.53 -24.29
N TYR A 66 -22.48 -2.48 -23.52
CA TYR A 66 -21.77 -1.28 -23.98
C TYR A 66 -20.24 -1.30 -23.75
N TYR A 67 -19.63 -2.46 -23.52
CA TYR A 67 -18.18 -2.59 -23.16
C TYR A 67 -17.75 -1.88 -21.86
N HIS A 68 -18.57 -1.01 -21.28
CA HIS A 68 -18.38 -0.41 -19.96
C HIS A 68 -18.93 -1.31 -18.86
N ILE A 69 -18.18 -1.48 -17.78
CA ILE A 69 -18.64 -2.18 -16.57
C ILE A 69 -18.84 -1.13 -15.49
N LYS A 70 -20.06 -1.05 -14.95
CA LYS A 70 -20.38 -0.14 -13.84
C LYS A 70 -20.54 -0.93 -12.55
N TRP A 71 -19.80 -0.54 -11.52
CA TRP A 71 -20.02 -1.03 -10.17
C TRP A 71 -21.13 -0.23 -9.50
N ASP A 72 -21.08 1.10 -9.50
CA ASP A 72 -22.03 1.93 -8.73
C ASP A 72 -22.17 1.38 -7.29
N GLU A 73 -21.02 1.26 -6.62
CA GLU A 73 -20.93 0.70 -5.26
C GLU A 73 -20.07 1.59 -4.37
N LEU A 74 -20.61 1.91 -3.19
CA LEU A 74 -19.88 2.55 -2.12
C LEU A 74 -19.11 1.50 -1.31
N VAL A 75 -17.79 1.54 -1.37
CA VAL A 75 -16.89 0.76 -0.53
C VAL A 75 -16.46 1.59 0.67
N GLN A 76 -16.64 1.03 1.86
CA GLN A 76 -16.31 1.70 3.13
C GLN A 76 -15.28 0.88 3.90
N PHE A 77 -14.08 1.42 4.11
CA PHE A 77 -13.10 0.79 4.98
C PHE A 77 -13.44 1.04 6.45
N PRO A 78 -13.31 0.03 7.33
CA PRO A 78 -13.58 0.17 8.76
C PRO A 78 -12.43 0.87 9.50
N ILE A 79 -11.94 1.99 8.97
CA ILE A 79 -10.92 2.84 9.57
C ILE A 79 -11.28 4.31 9.35
N ALA A 80 -11.19 5.10 10.42
CA ALA A 80 -11.35 6.54 10.33
C ALA A 80 -10.18 7.18 9.58
N VAL A 81 -10.46 8.20 8.76
CA VAL A 81 -9.43 8.95 8.02
C VAL A 81 -8.33 9.48 8.94
N ALA A 82 -8.70 9.97 10.12
CA ALA A 82 -7.77 10.51 11.11
C ALA A 82 -6.75 9.48 11.67
N LEU A 83 -6.98 8.18 11.48
CA LEU A 83 -6.09 7.12 11.96
C LEU A 83 -5.15 6.60 10.86
N LEU A 84 -5.25 7.15 9.65
CA LEU A 84 -4.45 6.68 8.53
C LEU A 84 -3.01 7.17 8.63
N PRO A 85 -2.03 6.27 8.47
CA PRO A 85 -0.65 6.65 8.18
C PRO A 85 -0.57 7.49 6.90
N LEU A 86 0.36 8.44 6.84
CA LEU A 86 0.61 9.28 5.66
C LEU A 86 0.94 8.43 4.42
N GLU A 87 1.68 7.34 4.61
CA GLU A 87 2.12 6.42 3.56
C GLU A 87 1.06 5.38 3.19
N SER A 88 -0.20 5.61 3.57
CA SER A 88 -1.31 4.72 3.24
C SER A 88 -1.50 4.63 1.73
N ILE A 89 -1.46 3.40 1.22
CA ILE A 89 -1.64 3.07 -0.21
C ILE A 89 -2.96 2.35 -0.38
N LEU A 90 -3.81 2.89 -1.25
CA LEU A 90 -5.03 2.26 -1.72
C LEU A 90 -4.71 1.45 -2.98
N SER A 91 -5.10 0.18 -3.00
CA SER A 91 -4.94 -0.70 -4.16
C SER A 91 -6.27 -1.29 -4.61
N PHE A 92 -6.41 -1.45 -5.92
CA PHE A 92 -7.51 -2.14 -6.56
C PHE A 92 -6.98 -3.27 -7.42
N SER A 93 -7.54 -4.46 -7.27
CA SER A 93 -7.24 -5.64 -8.09
C SER A 93 -8.51 -6.12 -8.76
N LEU A 94 -8.54 -6.12 -10.09
CA LEU A 94 -9.67 -6.55 -10.90
C LEU A 94 -9.61 -8.04 -11.18
N TYR A 95 -10.70 -8.74 -10.87
CA TYR A 95 -10.85 -10.16 -11.13
C TYR A 95 -11.97 -10.44 -12.14
N GLY A 96 -11.72 -11.39 -13.04
CA GLY A 96 -12.70 -11.95 -13.98
C GLY A 96 -13.05 -13.39 -13.63
N ILE A 97 -14.32 -13.76 -13.80
CA ILE A 97 -14.82 -15.13 -13.64
C ILE A 97 -15.26 -15.64 -15.01
N LEU A 98 -14.61 -16.71 -15.49
CA LEU A 98 -14.86 -17.29 -16.81
C LEU A 98 -16.27 -17.92 -16.92
N ASN A 99 -16.91 -17.72 -18.06
CA ASN A 99 -18.14 -18.45 -18.41
C ASN A 99 -17.78 -19.89 -18.80
N GLN A 100 -18.16 -20.86 -17.97
CA GLN A 100 -17.83 -22.27 -18.20
C GLN A 100 -18.85 -23.00 -19.09
N ASN A 101 -19.99 -22.36 -19.39
CA ASN A 101 -21.08 -22.97 -20.15
C ASN A 101 -20.92 -22.83 -21.68
N ALA A 102 -19.88 -22.13 -22.15
CA ALA A 102 -19.66 -21.89 -23.58
C ALA A 102 -18.88 -23.02 -24.29
N SER A 103 -18.38 -24.04 -23.58
CA SER A 103 -17.46 -25.04 -24.18
C SER A 103 -17.61 -26.48 -23.69
N GLY A 104 -18.83 -26.98 -23.44
CA GLY A 104 -19.00 -28.44 -23.26
C GLY A 104 -20.33 -28.91 -22.68
N SER A 105 -20.70 -30.12 -23.08
CA SER A 105 -21.83 -30.94 -22.63
C SER A 105 -22.18 -30.78 -21.13
N PRO A 106 -23.46 -30.76 -20.76
CA PRO A 106 -23.94 -30.60 -19.37
C PRO A 106 -23.47 -31.70 -18.40
N ASP A 107 -22.84 -32.78 -18.88
CA ASP A 107 -22.41 -33.94 -18.08
C ASP A 107 -20.97 -33.87 -17.53
N SER A 108 -20.25 -32.75 -17.68
CA SER A 108 -18.89 -32.66 -17.16
C SER A 108 -18.86 -31.96 -15.79
N ASN A 109 -18.71 -32.75 -14.71
CA ASN A 109 -18.33 -32.31 -13.35
C ASN A 109 -16.91 -31.68 -13.30
N LYS A 110 -16.59 -30.78 -14.23
CA LYS A 110 -15.32 -30.06 -14.20
C LYS A 110 -15.35 -29.05 -13.05
N PRO A 111 -14.32 -29.02 -12.18
CA PRO A 111 -14.25 -28.05 -11.10
C PRO A 111 -14.23 -26.63 -11.68
N ARG A 112 -14.97 -25.73 -11.03
CA ARG A 112 -15.03 -24.33 -11.45
C ARG A 112 -13.62 -23.72 -11.47
N LYS A 113 -13.22 -23.16 -12.61
CA LYS A 113 -11.97 -22.39 -12.71
C LYS A 113 -11.99 -21.23 -11.70
N PRO A 114 -10.88 -20.98 -10.98
CA PRO A 114 -10.80 -19.88 -10.03
C PRO A 114 -10.92 -18.52 -10.75
N PRO A 115 -11.32 -17.46 -10.03
CA PRO A 115 -11.27 -16.11 -10.57
C PRO A 115 -9.85 -15.74 -11.00
N GLU A 116 -9.74 -15.06 -12.13
CA GLU A 116 -8.46 -14.65 -12.72
C GLU A 116 -8.18 -13.18 -12.47
N LEU A 117 -6.96 -12.83 -12.06
CA LEU A 117 -6.53 -11.45 -11.88
C LEU A 117 -6.24 -10.81 -13.25
N LEU A 118 -7.04 -9.83 -13.63
CA LEU A 118 -6.96 -9.16 -14.93
C LEU A 118 -6.04 -7.94 -14.89
N GLY A 119 -5.99 -7.25 -13.75
CA GLY A 119 -5.13 -6.11 -13.57
C GLY A 119 -5.14 -5.57 -12.15
N ARG A 120 -4.16 -4.73 -11.83
CA ARG A 120 -4.06 -4.06 -10.53
C ARG A 120 -3.59 -2.62 -10.71
N VAL A 121 -3.98 -1.77 -9.79
CA VAL A 121 -3.50 -0.39 -9.67
C VAL A 121 -3.35 -0.03 -8.21
N SER A 122 -2.48 0.92 -7.90
CA SER A 122 -2.29 1.43 -6.55
C SER A 122 -1.98 2.91 -6.59
N MET A 123 -2.51 3.64 -5.62
CA MET A 123 -2.31 5.08 -5.46
C MET A 123 -2.05 5.41 -3.98
N PRO A 124 -1.21 6.41 -3.68
CA PRO A 124 -1.14 6.95 -2.33
C PRO A 124 -2.46 7.66 -2.01
N LEU A 125 -2.95 7.46 -0.79
CA LEU A 125 -4.18 8.10 -0.34
C LEU A 125 -3.97 9.58 0.02
N PHE A 126 -2.75 9.95 0.41
CA PHE A 126 -2.32 11.32 0.59
C PHE A 126 -1.31 11.70 -0.49
N ASN A 127 -1.44 12.89 -1.06
CA ASN A 127 -0.47 13.39 -2.03
C ASN A 127 0.83 13.85 -1.35
N PHE A 128 1.79 14.34 -2.14
CA PHE A 128 3.09 14.81 -1.63
C PHE A 128 3.00 16.02 -0.68
N ARG A 129 1.86 16.73 -0.67
CA ARG A 129 1.57 17.83 0.27
C ARG A 129 0.82 17.34 1.51
N GLY A 130 0.59 16.03 1.65
CA GLY A 130 -0.20 15.44 2.71
C GLY A 130 -1.71 15.66 2.57
N VAL A 131 -2.21 16.10 1.41
CA VAL A 131 -3.65 16.29 1.20
C VAL A 131 -4.28 14.96 0.81
N LEU A 132 -5.37 14.58 1.48
CA LEU A 132 -6.15 13.37 1.20
C LEU A 132 -6.74 13.42 -0.21
N ALA A 133 -6.74 12.28 -0.90
CA ALA A 133 -7.43 12.10 -2.16
C ALA A 133 -8.92 12.48 -2.06
N HIS A 134 -9.37 13.31 -3.00
CA HIS A 134 -10.74 13.80 -3.08
C HIS A 134 -11.20 13.86 -4.56
N GLY A 135 -12.52 13.87 -4.78
CA GLY A 135 -13.12 13.92 -6.11
C GLY A 135 -12.87 12.68 -6.97
N SER A 136 -13.13 12.82 -8.28
CA SER A 136 -12.97 11.74 -9.25
C SER A 136 -11.52 11.52 -9.64
N GLN A 137 -11.08 10.26 -9.64
CA GLN A 137 -9.76 9.86 -10.08
C GLN A 137 -9.85 8.73 -11.12
N LEU A 138 -9.06 8.88 -12.19
CA LEU A 138 -8.92 7.89 -13.26
C LEU A 138 -7.61 7.12 -13.05
N LEU A 139 -7.73 5.82 -12.82
CA LEU A 139 -6.63 4.92 -12.49
C LEU A 139 -6.42 3.93 -13.63
N SER A 140 -5.22 3.91 -14.21
CA SER A 140 -4.87 2.92 -15.22
C SER A 140 -4.38 1.63 -14.56
N LEU A 141 -5.10 0.55 -14.81
CA LEU A 141 -4.72 -0.78 -14.34
C LEU A 141 -3.58 -1.31 -15.21
N TRP A 142 -2.54 -1.85 -14.58
CA TRP A 142 -1.56 -2.65 -15.31
C TRP A 142 -2.14 -4.06 -15.50
N SER A 143 -2.14 -4.53 -16.74
CA SER A 143 -2.62 -5.88 -17.07
C SER A 143 -1.53 -6.92 -16.84
N PHE A 144 -1.94 -8.11 -16.40
CA PHE A 144 -1.05 -9.27 -16.33
C PHE A 144 -1.36 -10.22 -17.49
N PRO A 145 -0.34 -10.81 -18.14
CA PRO A 145 -0.58 -11.79 -19.18
C PRO A 145 -1.24 -13.05 -18.58
N SER A 146 -2.41 -13.43 -19.11
CA SER A 146 -3.08 -14.67 -18.74
C SER A 146 -2.29 -15.89 -19.24
N PRO A 147 -2.01 -16.89 -18.39
CA PRO A 147 -1.43 -18.16 -18.83
C PRO A 147 -2.44 -19.08 -19.52
N THR A 148 -3.75 -18.76 -19.53
CA THR A 148 -4.80 -19.71 -19.93
C THR A 148 -5.24 -19.63 -21.39
N LEU A 149 -4.81 -18.61 -22.15
CA LEU A 149 -5.03 -18.50 -23.59
C LEU A 149 -3.90 -19.21 -24.37
N GLY A 150 -3.70 -20.49 -24.08
CA GLY A 150 -2.80 -21.39 -24.80
C GLY A 150 -3.55 -22.13 -25.90
N GLY A 151 -3.91 -21.42 -26.97
CA GLY A 151 -4.41 -22.01 -28.21
C GLY A 151 -3.49 -21.61 -29.37
N THR A 152 -2.89 -22.59 -30.04
CA THR A 152 -2.01 -22.42 -31.19
C THR A 152 -2.73 -21.70 -32.34
N VAL A 153 -2.49 -20.41 -32.52
CA VAL A 153 -2.37 -19.64 -33.78
C VAL A 153 -2.20 -18.16 -33.41
N GLY A 154 -1.14 -17.50 -33.90
CA GLY A 154 -1.02 -16.04 -33.91
C GLY A 154 -0.62 -15.40 -32.59
N ARG A 155 0.68 -15.48 -32.25
CA ARG A 155 1.30 -14.77 -31.12
C ARG A 155 1.39 -13.26 -31.42
N ARG A 156 0.25 -12.55 -31.45
CA ARG A 156 0.28 -11.07 -31.37
C ARG A 156 0.35 -10.73 -29.89
N ARG A 157 1.51 -10.25 -29.43
CA ARG A 157 1.63 -9.53 -28.16
C ARG A 157 0.54 -8.46 -28.17
N THR A 158 -0.55 -8.64 -27.45
CA THR A 158 -1.48 -7.55 -27.13
C THR A 158 -0.83 -6.68 -26.06
N GLN A 159 0.30 -6.06 -26.41
CA GLN A 159 0.68 -4.77 -25.84
C GLN A 159 -0.37 -3.79 -26.33
N GLY A 160 -1.32 -3.40 -25.50
CA GLY A 160 -2.22 -2.31 -25.89
C GLY A 160 -3.54 -2.19 -25.16
N ALA A 161 -4.01 -3.19 -24.41
CA ALA A 161 -5.24 -3.00 -23.65
C ALA A 161 -4.94 -2.27 -22.33
N ARG A 162 -5.18 -0.96 -22.29
CA ARG A 162 -5.12 -0.16 -21.07
C ARG A 162 -6.54 -0.07 -20.53
N THR A 163 -6.78 -0.66 -19.37
CA THR A 163 -8.11 -0.55 -18.75
C THR A 163 -8.08 0.54 -17.68
N ILE A 164 -9.06 1.44 -17.74
CA ILE A 164 -9.18 2.61 -16.87
C ILE A 164 -10.27 2.32 -15.85
N LEU A 165 -9.97 2.58 -14.58
CA LEU A 165 -10.90 2.51 -13.45
C LEU A 165 -11.15 3.92 -12.95
N GLN A 166 -12.41 4.36 -12.94
CA GLN A 166 -12.81 5.58 -12.26
C GLN A 166 -13.26 5.27 -10.83
N VAL A 167 -12.68 6.01 -9.88
CA VAL A 167 -13.11 6.00 -8.48
C VAL A 167 -13.41 7.42 -8.04
N ASP A 168 -14.50 7.60 -7.29
CA ASP A 168 -14.86 8.88 -6.72
C ASP A 168 -14.68 8.83 -5.21
N PHE A 169 -13.85 9.75 -4.72
CA PHE A 169 -13.72 10.03 -3.30
C PHE A 169 -14.80 11.04 -2.88
N PRO A 170 -15.23 11.03 -1.61
CA PRO A 170 -16.13 12.04 -1.06
C PRO A 170 -15.63 13.45 -1.41
N SER A 171 -16.51 14.21 -2.03
CA SER A 171 -16.26 15.62 -2.33
C SER A 171 -16.35 16.43 -1.03
N SER A 172 -15.22 16.89 -0.52
CA SER A 172 -15.18 17.89 0.55
C SER A 172 -15.02 19.28 -0.06
N ALA A 173 -15.73 20.28 0.48
CA ALA A 173 -15.54 21.69 0.09
C ALA A 173 -14.17 22.26 0.51
N VAL A 174 -13.44 21.52 1.34
CA VAL A 174 -12.12 21.90 1.88
C VAL A 174 -11.15 20.72 1.79
N ASP A 175 -9.88 21.03 1.57
CA ASP A 175 -8.79 20.04 1.57
C ASP A 175 -8.63 19.43 2.97
N VAL A 176 -8.60 18.10 3.04
CA VAL A 176 -8.28 17.37 4.28
C VAL A 176 -6.78 17.12 4.32
N LEU A 177 -6.08 17.83 5.21
CA LEU A 177 -4.64 17.73 5.36
C LEU A 177 -4.26 16.69 6.43
N TYR A 178 -3.26 15.86 6.12
CA TYR A 178 -2.60 15.01 7.10
C TYR A 178 -1.87 15.87 8.12
N VAL A 179 -2.21 15.69 9.38
CA VAL A 179 -1.51 16.32 10.49
C VAL A 179 -0.65 15.26 11.17
N GLY A 180 0.66 15.44 11.06
CA GLY A 180 1.63 14.61 11.75
C GLY A 180 1.46 14.67 13.27
N PRO A 181 1.99 13.67 14.00
CA PRO A 181 2.01 13.71 15.45
C PRO A 181 2.73 14.98 15.93
N GLN A 182 2.26 15.52 17.06
CA GLN A 182 2.87 16.70 17.65
C GLN A 182 4.36 16.44 17.96
N PRO A 183 5.24 17.42 17.72
CA PRO A 183 6.66 17.25 17.99
C PRO A 183 6.86 16.95 19.47
N VAL A 184 7.38 15.76 19.76
CA VAL A 184 7.76 15.38 21.11
C VAL A 184 9.09 16.05 21.43
N SER A 185 9.12 16.84 22.50
CA SER A 185 10.38 17.41 22.99
C SER A 185 11.23 16.29 23.58
N LEU A 186 12.41 16.04 23.00
CA LEU A 186 13.37 15.11 23.57
C LEU A 186 14.21 15.83 24.64
N PRO A 187 14.61 15.12 25.71
CA PRO A 187 15.56 15.64 26.69
C PRO A 187 16.86 16.10 26.01
N ASP A 188 17.46 17.16 26.53
CA ASP A 188 18.78 17.63 26.10
C ASP A 188 19.80 16.48 26.30
N PRO A 189 20.59 16.11 25.28
CA PRO A 189 21.70 15.16 25.41
C PRO A 189 22.62 15.41 26.61
N GLN A 190 22.83 16.67 27.01
CA GLN A 190 23.70 17.03 28.14
C GLN A 190 23.07 16.75 29.51
N SER A 191 21.75 16.55 29.56
CA SER A 191 21.01 16.24 30.80
C SER A 191 20.86 14.74 31.08
N LEU A 192 21.40 13.88 30.19
CA LEU A 192 21.24 12.43 30.31
C LEU A 192 22.13 11.86 31.40
N GLU A 193 21.52 11.16 32.36
CA GLU A 193 22.26 10.42 33.39
C GLU A 193 23.17 9.36 32.76
N PRO A 194 24.40 9.19 33.26
CA PRO A 194 25.31 8.19 32.75
C PRO A 194 24.75 6.77 33.00
N LEU A 195 24.84 5.92 31.96
CA LEU A 195 24.51 4.50 32.11
C LEU A 195 25.52 3.81 33.02
N ASP A 196 25.03 2.84 33.78
CA ASP A 196 25.87 1.85 34.46
C ASP A 196 26.91 1.25 33.49
N PRO A 197 28.16 1.00 33.93
CA PRO A 197 29.23 0.52 33.05
C PRO A 197 28.90 -0.75 32.27
N ASP A 198 28.19 -1.71 32.86
CA ASP A 198 27.86 -2.96 32.20
C ASP A 198 26.72 -2.78 31.20
N LEU A 199 25.75 -1.94 31.54
CA LEU A 199 24.68 -1.53 30.62
C LEU A 199 25.25 -0.77 29.41
N LYS A 200 26.19 0.16 29.64
CA LYS A 200 26.89 0.92 28.60
C LYS A 200 27.63 -0.01 27.64
N LYS A 201 28.43 -0.97 28.15
CA LYS A 201 29.13 -1.97 27.33
C LYS A 201 28.15 -2.79 26.49
N ARG A 202 26.98 -3.12 27.04
CA ARG A 202 25.95 -3.88 26.30
C ARG A 202 25.35 -3.04 25.16
N VAL A 203 24.95 -1.81 25.41
CA VAL A 203 24.40 -0.90 24.39
C VAL A 203 25.43 -0.64 23.28
N GLU A 204 26.69 -0.40 23.66
CA GLU A 204 27.79 -0.21 22.72
C GLU A 204 27.99 -1.42 21.80
N ARG A 205 28.01 -2.63 22.37
CA ARG A 205 28.14 -3.88 21.62
C ARG A 205 27.03 -4.02 20.58
N LEU A 206 25.80 -3.67 20.94
CA LEU A 206 24.66 -3.71 20.01
C LEU A 206 24.78 -2.63 18.92
N CYS A 207 25.21 -1.41 19.27
CA CYS A 207 25.37 -0.30 18.34
C CYS A 207 26.49 -0.54 17.31
N ARG A 208 27.55 -1.25 17.68
CA ARG A 208 28.67 -1.61 16.80
C ARG A 208 28.36 -2.74 15.83
N ARG A 209 27.25 -3.48 16.00
CA ARG A 209 26.85 -4.53 15.05
C ARG A 209 26.63 -3.93 13.65
N ALA A 210 27.12 -4.61 12.63
CA ALA A 210 26.95 -4.19 11.23
C ALA A 210 25.48 -4.14 10.81
N SER A 211 24.62 -5.00 11.38
CA SER A 211 23.21 -5.11 11.01
C SER A 211 22.29 -5.27 12.23
N ALA A 212 21.02 -4.87 12.06
CA ALA A 212 19.92 -5.13 12.99
C ALA A 212 19.42 -6.59 12.92
N LEU A 213 19.84 -7.35 11.90
CA LEU A 213 19.51 -8.76 11.77
C LEU A 213 20.07 -9.56 12.97
N GLY A 214 19.23 -10.40 13.55
CA GLY A 214 19.58 -11.20 14.73
C GLY A 214 19.60 -10.42 16.05
N LEU A 215 18.95 -9.26 16.15
CA LEU A 215 18.65 -8.63 17.44
C LEU A 215 17.48 -9.39 18.10
N THR A 216 17.70 -9.84 19.34
CA THR A 216 16.64 -10.47 20.14
C THR A 216 15.58 -9.46 20.57
N ARG A 217 14.42 -9.93 21.05
CA ARG A 217 13.37 -9.02 21.55
C ARG A 217 13.88 -8.13 22.69
N SER A 218 14.68 -8.67 23.60
CA SER A 218 15.26 -7.91 24.72
C SER A 218 16.30 -6.89 24.26
N ASP A 219 17.11 -7.22 23.24
CA ASP A 219 18.06 -6.26 22.67
C ASP A 219 17.35 -5.08 21.99
N ARG A 220 16.23 -5.35 21.30
CA ARG A 220 15.41 -4.29 20.69
C ARG A 220 14.81 -3.38 21.76
N LEU A 221 14.20 -3.95 22.80
CA LEU A 221 13.66 -3.18 23.92
C LEU A 221 14.74 -2.30 24.56
N LEU A 222 15.93 -2.86 24.80
CA LEU A 222 17.06 -2.12 25.35
C LEU A 222 17.51 -0.96 24.45
N LEU A 223 17.65 -1.20 23.14
CA LEU A 223 18.05 -0.18 22.18
C LEU A 223 17.01 0.95 22.09
N TRP A 224 15.72 0.63 22.16
CA TRP A 224 14.67 1.63 22.17
C TRP A 224 14.64 2.44 23.47
N ASP A 225 14.76 1.77 24.61
CA ASP A 225 14.79 2.42 25.92
C ASP A 225 15.98 3.37 26.05
N LYS A 226 17.17 2.94 25.59
CA LYS A 226 18.41 3.74 25.66
C LYS A 226 18.74 4.50 24.36
N ARG A 227 17.73 4.75 23.51
CA ARG A 227 17.88 5.39 22.18
C ARG A 227 18.69 6.69 22.17
N LEU A 228 18.56 7.50 23.22
CA LEU A 228 19.30 8.76 23.33
C LEU A 228 20.80 8.54 23.54
N HIS A 229 21.20 7.53 24.33
CA HIS A 229 22.61 7.14 24.46
C HIS A 229 23.17 6.52 23.18
N CYS A 230 22.33 5.85 22.40
CA CYS A 230 22.74 5.28 21.12
C CYS A 230 23.21 6.35 20.12
N ARG A 231 22.81 7.62 20.27
CA ARG A 231 23.21 8.74 19.39
C ARG A 231 24.72 8.97 19.32
N ALA A 232 25.45 8.58 20.37
CA ALA A 232 26.91 8.66 20.39
C ALA A 232 27.60 7.74 19.36
N TYR A 233 26.86 6.80 18.75
CA TYR A 233 27.39 5.82 17.82
C TYR A 233 26.87 6.06 16.39
N VAL A 234 27.77 6.31 15.44
CA VAL A 234 27.45 6.71 14.05
C VAL A 234 26.49 5.76 13.34
N HIS A 235 26.63 4.45 13.53
CA HIS A 235 25.85 3.43 12.82
C HIS A 235 24.67 2.87 13.63
N SER A 236 24.30 3.46 14.77
CA SER A 236 23.26 2.90 15.63
C SER A 236 21.83 3.19 15.16
N LEU A 237 21.60 4.30 14.44
CA LEU A 237 20.25 4.73 14.03
C LEU A 237 19.42 3.64 13.35
N PRO A 238 19.91 2.91 12.32
CA PRO A 238 19.15 1.82 11.70
C PRO A 238 18.70 0.74 12.68
N LYS A 239 19.50 0.45 13.71
CA LYS A 239 19.19 -0.56 14.73
C LYS A 239 18.18 -0.03 15.74
N VAL A 240 18.27 1.25 16.11
CA VAL A 240 17.30 1.90 16.99
C VAL A 240 15.93 1.98 16.31
N LEU A 241 15.87 2.39 15.03
CA LEU A 241 14.61 2.41 14.26
C LEU A 241 14.02 1.01 14.06
N ALA A 242 14.84 0.00 13.78
CA ALA A 242 14.39 -1.40 13.73
C ALA A 242 13.86 -1.93 15.07
N SER A 243 14.18 -1.24 16.16
CA SER A 243 13.79 -1.57 17.52
C SER A 243 12.60 -0.76 18.03
N ALA A 244 12.05 0.16 17.21
CA ALA A 244 10.84 0.89 17.55
C ALA A 244 9.70 -0.07 17.92
N PRO A 245 8.95 0.20 19.00
CA PRO A 245 7.90 -0.69 19.50
C PRO A 245 6.78 -0.85 18.48
N SER A 246 6.49 0.22 17.74
CA SER A 246 5.49 0.27 16.68
C SER A 246 5.80 1.42 15.71
N TRP A 247 5.18 1.36 14.54
CA TRP A 247 5.19 2.41 13.51
C TRP A 247 3.78 2.97 13.30
N ASP A 248 2.97 2.96 14.35
CA ASP A 248 1.63 3.56 14.35
C ASP A 248 1.72 5.06 14.64
N TRP A 249 0.62 5.77 14.40
CA TRP A 249 0.54 7.23 14.56
C TRP A 249 1.01 7.72 15.94
N GLY A 250 0.73 6.97 17.01
CA GLY A 250 1.15 7.33 18.37
C GLY A 250 2.67 7.34 18.58
N SER A 251 3.37 6.36 18.00
CA SER A 251 4.84 6.24 18.10
C SER A 251 5.59 7.15 17.12
N MET A 252 4.93 7.62 16.04
CA MET A 252 5.57 8.44 15.01
C MET A 252 6.09 9.77 15.56
N GLY A 253 5.48 10.35 16.60
CA GLY A 253 5.95 11.60 17.21
C GLY A 253 7.34 11.45 17.83
N GLU A 254 7.57 10.37 18.58
CA GLU A 254 8.88 10.05 19.15
C GLU A 254 9.91 9.70 18.08
N ILE A 255 9.51 8.94 17.05
CA ILE A 255 10.39 8.55 15.94
C ILE A 255 10.85 9.80 15.16
N HIS A 256 9.92 10.71 14.83
CA HIS A 256 10.24 11.95 14.14
C HIS A 256 11.14 12.84 14.98
N ALA A 257 10.82 13.03 16.26
CA ALA A 257 11.66 13.79 17.17
C ALA A 257 13.08 13.20 17.25
N LEU A 258 13.20 11.86 17.31
CA LEU A 258 14.48 11.18 17.32
C LEU A 258 15.30 11.44 16.06
N LEU A 259 14.67 11.37 14.89
CA LEU A 259 15.29 11.62 13.60
C LEU A 259 15.76 13.08 13.46
N HIS A 260 14.93 14.05 13.86
CA HIS A 260 15.28 15.47 13.78
C HIS A 260 16.51 15.84 14.62
N HIS A 261 16.68 15.20 15.77
CA HIS A 261 17.81 15.47 16.65
C HIS A 261 19.00 14.53 16.41
N TRP A 262 18.94 13.63 15.42
CA TRP A 262 20.02 12.69 15.17
C TRP A 262 21.23 13.37 14.50
N PRO A 263 22.48 13.07 14.91
CA PRO A 263 23.68 13.67 14.29
C PRO A 263 23.72 13.54 12.75
N ALA A 264 24.11 14.61 12.06
CA ALA A 264 23.93 14.86 10.63
C ALA A 264 24.55 13.85 9.64
N LEU A 265 25.41 12.92 10.07
CA LEU A 265 26.05 11.91 9.21
C LEU A 265 25.11 10.77 8.78
N TRP A 266 23.80 10.94 8.93
CA TRP A 266 22.81 9.86 8.83
C TRP A 266 22.24 9.62 7.43
N TYR A 267 22.28 10.59 6.52
CA TYR A 267 21.62 10.51 5.21
C TYR A 267 21.98 9.23 4.42
N LEU A 268 23.25 8.82 4.44
CA LEU A 268 23.71 7.57 3.82
C LEU A 268 23.20 6.31 4.54
N SER A 269 23.07 6.35 5.86
CA SER A 269 22.66 5.21 6.69
C SER A 269 21.16 4.90 6.61
N VAL A 270 20.32 5.92 6.47
CA VAL A 270 18.86 5.77 6.35
C VAL A 270 18.47 5.29 4.96
N GLN A 271 19.12 5.78 3.90
CA GLN A 271 18.93 5.25 2.54
C GLN A 271 19.34 3.78 2.45
N THR A 272 20.38 3.37 3.18
CA THR A 272 20.79 1.96 3.28
C THR A 272 19.77 1.13 4.09
N PHE A 273 19.24 1.65 5.19
CA PHE A 273 18.19 1.00 5.99
C PHE A 273 16.92 0.73 5.17
N TYR A 274 16.44 1.72 4.42
CA TYR A 274 15.28 1.56 3.54
C TYR A 274 15.55 0.63 2.36
N SER A 275 16.77 0.64 1.81
CA SER A 275 17.16 -0.23 0.70
C SER A 275 17.33 -1.71 1.11
N HIS A 276 17.74 -1.97 2.35
CA HIS A 276 17.99 -3.33 2.86
C HIS A 276 16.75 -3.96 3.51
N ASN A 277 15.82 -3.14 4.01
CA ASN A 277 14.53 -3.59 4.52
C ASN A 277 13.42 -3.45 3.47
N ARG A 278 13.63 -3.96 2.24
CA ARG A 278 12.60 -3.93 1.17
C ARG A 278 11.26 -4.59 1.55
N GLY A 279 11.21 -5.38 2.64
CA GLY A 279 9.98 -5.95 3.20
C GLY A 279 9.23 -5.04 4.19
N LEU A 280 9.84 -3.94 4.62
CA LEU A 280 9.20 -2.83 5.31
C LEU A 280 9.23 -1.68 4.30
N HIS A 281 8.15 -1.51 3.53
CA HIS A 281 7.99 -0.39 2.58
C HIS A 281 7.84 0.96 3.31
N ILE A 282 8.73 1.26 4.26
CA ILE A 282 8.83 2.57 4.88
C ILE A 282 9.57 3.41 3.85
N ARG A 283 8.89 4.35 3.19
CA ARG A 283 9.58 5.44 2.50
C ARG A 283 10.15 6.35 3.58
N ALA A 284 11.35 6.89 3.36
CA ALA A 284 11.80 8.02 4.16
C ALA A 284 10.67 9.07 4.17
N PRO A 285 10.26 9.60 5.34
CA PRO A 285 9.42 10.79 5.33
C PRO A 285 10.20 11.82 4.51
N LEU A 286 9.57 12.33 3.45
CA LEU A 286 10.05 13.52 2.76
C LEU A 286 9.99 14.63 3.82
N LEU A 287 11.15 14.95 4.38
CA LEU A 287 11.36 16.20 5.11
C LEU A 287 11.23 17.37 4.14
#